data_AF-A0A414KXS1-F1
#
_entry.id   AF-A0A414KXS1-F1
#
_cell.length_a   1.000
_cell.length_b   1.000
_cell.length_c   1.000
_cell.angle_alpha   90.00
_cell.angle_beta   90.00
_cell.angle_gamma   90.00
#
_symmetry.space_group_name_H-M   'P 1'
#
loop_
_entity.id
_entity.type
_entity.pdbx_description
1 polymer ?
#
loop_
_entity_poly.entity_id
_entity_poly.type
_entity_poly.pdbx_seq_one_letter_code
_entity_poly.pdbx_strand_id
1 'polypeptide(L)' 'MDDMIYRNDSIAEENIDPNGRPAENKFEEWSEEVSERTDPGYKDKKIKSAKERKKLIREMDEVIKEDLK' A
#
# COMPACT_ATOMS: atom_id res chain seq x y z
N MET A 1 19.70 -12.51 -38.04
CA MET A 1 18.46 -11.74 -38.19
C MET A 1 17.99 -11.52 -36.78
N ASP A 2 17.95 -10.28 -36.30
CA ASP A 2 17.47 -10.01 -34.94
C ASP A 2 15.97 -10.30 -34.91
N ASP A 3 15.54 -11.18 -34.00
CA ASP A 3 14.12 -11.48 -33.76
C ASP A 3 13.45 -10.21 -33.23
N MET A 4 12.95 -9.40 -34.15
CA MET A 4 12.35 -8.11 -33.87
C MET A 4 10.99 -8.34 -33.21
N ILE A 5 10.93 -8.21 -31.89
CA ILE A 5 9.69 -8.35 -31.11
C ILE A 5 8.75 -7.20 -31.47
N TYR A 6 7.66 -7.50 -32.17
CA TYR A 6 6.61 -6.55 -32.50
C TYR A 6 5.77 -6.25 -31.25
N ARG A 7 5.99 -5.07 -30.65
CA ARG A 7 5.31 -4.64 -29.42
C ARG A 7 3.84 -4.26 -29.62
N ASN A 8 3.41 -4.10 -30.87
CA ASN A 8 2.04 -3.71 -31.22
C ASN A 8 1.16 -4.91 -31.60
N ASP A 9 1.70 -6.13 -31.56
CA ASP A 9 0.89 -7.32 -31.80
C ASP A 9 -0.02 -7.56 -30.60
N SER A 10 -1.28 -7.86 -30.89
CA SER A 10 -2.24 -8.24 -29.86
C SER A 10 -1.72 -9.46 -29.10
N ILE A 11 -1.84 -9.42 -27.79
CA ILE A 11 -1.58 -10.57 -26.93
C ILE A 11 -2.49 -11.72 -27.42
N ALA A 12 -1.92 -12.91 -27.65
CA ALA A 12 -2.70 -14.07 -28.06
C ALA A 12 -3.82 -14.36 -27.04
N GLU A 13 -5.00 -14.76 -27.50
CA GLU A 13 -6.21 -14.89 -26.68
C GLU A 13 -6.01 -15.79 -25.45
N GLU A 14 -5.19 -16.83 -25.58
CA GLU A 14 -4.76 -17.73 -24.50
C GLU A 14 -4.01 -17.03 -23.34
N ASN A 15 -3.47 -15.83 -23.56
CA ASN A 15 -2.78 -15.04 -22.56
C ASN A 15 -3.69 -13.95 -21.92
N ILE A 16 -4.92 -13.75 -22.41
CA ILE A 16 -5.89 -12.78 -21.88
C ILE A 16 -6.66 -13.37 -20.69
N ASP A 17 -6.93 -14.67 -20.71
CA ASP A 17 -7.67 -15.35 -19.65
C ASP A 17 -6.76 -15.66 -18.44
N PRO A 18 -6.98 -15.02 -17.27
CA PRO A 18 -6.23 -15.35 -16.06
C PRO A 18 -6.51 -16.77 -15.55
N ASN A 19 -7.68 -17.33 -15.87
CA ASN A 19 -8.10 -18.69 -15.51
C ASN A 19 -7.69 -19.75 -16.54
N GLY A 20 -7.29 -19.32 -17.75
CA GLY A 20 -6.80 -20.21 -18.82
C GLY A 20 -5.36 -20.69 -18.61
N ARG A 21 -4.67 -20.20 -17.58
CA ARG A 21 -3.32 -20.64 -17.22
C ARG A 21 -3.37 -21.59 -16.03
N PRO A 22 -2.81 -22.81 -16.15
CA PRO A 22 -2.50 -23.66 -15.01
C PRO A 22 -1.18 -23.20 -14.38
N ALA A 23 -1.02 -21.89 -14.13
CA ALA A 23 0.04 -21.45 -13.24
C ALA A 23 -0.40 -21.90 -11.85
N GLU A 24 -0.08 -23.16 -11.52
CA GLU A 24 -0.34 -23.70 -10.19
C GLU A 24 0.33 -22.76 -9.21
N ASN A 25 -0.47 -22.19 -8.31
CA ASN A 25 0.09 -21.47 -7.19
C ASN A 25 0.83 -22.49 -6.31
N LYS A 26 2.12 -22.70 -6.59
CA LYS A 26 2.99 -23.64 -5.88
C LYS A 26 3.25 -23.22 -4.43
N PHE A 27 2.88 -22.00 -4.09
CA PHE A 27 2.98 -21.45 -2.75
C PHE A 27 1.56 -21.28 -2.22
N GLU A 28 1.25 -21.94 -1.10
CA GLU A 28 -0.01 -21.65 -0.40
C GLU A 28 -0.11 -20.15 -0.09
N GLU A 29 -1.35 -19.64 -0.02
CA GLU A 29 -1.59 -18.31 0.55
C GLU A 29 -0.79 -18.21 1.84
N TRP A 30 0.06 -17.18 1.94
CA TRP A 30 0.99 -17.01 3.05
C TRP A 30 0.28 -17.31 4.38
N SER A 31 0.86 -18.19 5.18
CA SER A 31 0.27 -18.56 6.47
C SER A 31 0.01 -17.30 7.29
N GLU A 32 -1.05 -17.34 8.09
CA GLU A 32 -1.44 -16.24 8.98
C GLU A 32 -0.25 -15.78 9.85
N GLU A 33 0.67 -16.69 10.19
CA GLU A 33 1.94 -16.42 10.87
C GLU A 33 2.87 -15.41 10.15
N VAL A 34 2.90 -15.39 8.82
CA VAL A 34 3.67 -14.40 8.05
C VAL A 34 2.92 -13.07 7.94
N SER A 35 1.59 -13.09 7.90
CA SER A 35 0.74 -11.89 7.96
C SER A 35 0.89 -11.17 9.30
N GLU A 36 0.92 -11.93 10.40
CA GLU A 36 1.08 -11.45 11.78
C GLU A 36 2.45 -10.85 12.09
N ARG A 37 3.51 -11.22 11.35
CA ARG A 37 4.85 -10.60 11.49
C ARG A 37 4.90 -9.16 11.01
N THR A 38 3.90 -8.70 10.26
CA THR A 38 3.71 -7.27 10.04
C THR A 38 3.14 -6.70 11.32
N ASP A 39 3.99 -6.39 12.32
CA ASP A 39 3.58 -5.60 13.48
C ASP A 39 2.93 -4.32 12.95
N PRO A 40 1.60 -4.20 13.04
CA PRO A 40 0.97 -2.94 12.77
C PRO A 40 1.12 -2.19 14.08
N GLY A 41 2.33 -1.72 14.40
CA GLY A 41 2.70 -0.95 15.62
C GLY A 41 1.96 0.40 15.74
N TYR A 42 0.85 0.51 15.02
CA TYR A 42 -0.07 1.61 14.83
C TYR A 42 -1.54 1.18 15.01
N LYS A 43 -1.88 0.01 15.55
CA LYS A 43 -3.31 -0.32 15.83
C LYS A 43 -3.81 0.30 17.14
N ASP A 44 -2.93 0.50 18.13
CA ASP A 44 -3.34 0.87 19.50
C ASP A 44 -3.07 2.32 19.90
N LYS A 45 -2.75 3.20 18.94
CA LYS A 45 -2.73 4.64 19.24
C LYS A 45 -4.18 5.10 19.36
N LYS A 46 -4.69 5.17 20.60
CA LYS A 46 -5.94 5.85 20.96
C LYS A 46 -6.07 7.10 20.10
N ILE A 47 -7.03 7.10 19.19
CA ILE A 47 -7.32 8.25 18.34
C ILE A 47 -7.60 9.40 19.29
N LYS A 48 -6.71 10.41 19.30
CA LYS A 48 -6.86 11.59 20.15
C LYS A 48 -8.23 12.19 19.91
N SER A 49 -8.92 12.58 20.99
CA SER A 49 -10.23 13.19 20.88
C SER A 49 -10.18 14.43 19.98
N ALA A 50 -11.29 14.76 19.32
CA ALA A 50 -11.36 15.95 18.47
C ALA A 50 -10.98 17.24 19.23
N LYS A 51 -11.25 17.29 20.54
CA LYS A 51 -10.91 18.41 21.43
C LYS A 51 -9.39 18.53 21.63
N GLU A 52 -8.72 17.41 21.90
CA GLU A 52 -7.26 17.39 22.05
C GLU A 52 -6.55 17.75 20.76
N ARG A 53 -7.04 17.26 19.61
CA ARG A 53 -6.50 17.63 18.30
C ARG A 53 -6.61 19.12 18.02
N LYS A 54 -7.75 19.75 18.31
CA LYS A 54 -7.94 21.20 18.15
C LYS A 54 -7.00 22.01 19.04
N LYS A 55 -6.77 21.56 20.28
CA LYS A 55 -5.83 22.24 21.20
C LYS A 55 -4.40 22.20 20.64
N LEU A 56 -3.93 21.04 20.19
CA LEU A 56 -2.59 20.87 19.63
C LEU A 56 -2.38 21.70 18.36
N ILE A 57 -3.39 21.78 17.48
CA ILE A 57 -3.31 22.61 16.26
C ILE A 57 -3.16 24.09 16.63
N ARG A 58 -3.91 24.58 17.63
CA ARG A 58 -3.80 25.98 18.07
C ARG A 58 -2.44 26.29 18.68
N GLU A 59 -1.87 25.35 19.43
CA GLU A 59 -0.53 25.47 20.01
C GLU A 59 0.54 25.55 18.91
N MET A 60 0.43 24.73 17.87
CA MET A 60 1.33 24.81 16.70
C MET A 60 1.20 26.16 15.98
N ASP A 61 -0.02 26.68 15.81
CA ASP A 61 -0.26 27.99 15.20
C ASP A 61 0.34 29.15 16.03
N GLU A 62 0.38 29.03 17.36
CA GLU A 62 1.01 30.01 18.25
C GLU A 62 2.55 29.99 18.08
N VAL A 63 3.17 28.81 18.07
CA VAL A 63 4.63 28.64 17.85
C VAL A 63 5.05 29.19 16.49
N ILE A 64 4.34 28.87 15.41
CA ILE A 64 4.67 29.34 14.06
C ILE A 64 4.61 30.88 13.99
N LYS A 65 3.68 31.52 14.69
CA LYS A 65 3.59 32.99 14.73
C LYS A 65 4.73 33.63 15.49
N GLU A 66 5.24 32.99 16.54
CA GLU A 66 6.42 33.45 17.26
C GLU A 66 7.67 33.32 16.37
N ASP A 67 7.83 32.19 15.67
CA ASP A 67 8.99 31.94 14.79
C ASP A 67 9.02 32.86 13.55
N LEU A 68 7.86 33.30 13.05
CA LEU A 68 7.76 34.20 11.91
C LEU A 68 7.94 35.69 12.26
N LYS A 69 8.14 36.01 13.55
CA LYS A 69 8.29 37.38 14.05
C LYS A 69 9.75 37.82 14.09
#